data_AF-A0AA90NX83-F1
#
_entry.id   AF-A0AA90NX83-F1
#
_cell.length_a   1.000
_cell.length_b   1.000
_cell.length_c   1.000
_cell.angle_alpha   90.00
_cell.angle_beta   90.00
_cell.angle_gamma   90.00
#
_symmetry.space_group_name_H-M   'P 1'
#
loop_
_entity.id
_entity.type
_entity.pdbx_description
1 polymer ?
#
loop_
_entity_poly.entity_id
_entity_poly.type
_entity_poly.pdbx_seq_one_letter_code
_entity_poly.pdbx_strand_id
1 'polypeptide(L)'
;MTKKTLMLSTLLTVCLNTNSILKVEAQIIKDTGFRIATLNMLDIISDNISMHSTQYSKECMIKYMNAIKEFPIDDVIETYNYDRKIGKFADLKPLTSDAIVMKLCEIAQESNNIDKNLQQVQLVLDKNDITRSFPAKMLYKLFIDEEDWKLNGEIYTYENELGYASSLLRAWCKMEDILSEGPINFQKIKELHRICTHNVLKENGTKLLPSPEYHDQHKCITITARLGRNCTIKGTTEVLLLAQAANMTNIFAYNNVYDADGKPIPSKIRPELYRQLDENNRVKDEDEDEDEGNYVSMFKVKHVFINNETSEDIIKVVEGYCGNYETSLQKTRSNTMLTKQQKQDKIIEATSELCRNVSFTHPFVDGNSRTECIVLNGLLLKQGLSPAIIPDINVFEGYDIETLVEIVKTGQKTYQQYRKR
;
A
#
# COMPACT_ATOMS: atom_id res chain seq x y z
N MET A 1 18.29 1.22 30.42
CA MET A 1 17.32 2.33 30.40
C MET A 1 17.58 3.24 31.58
N THR A 2 17.87 4.53 31.36
CA THR A 2 18.19 5.46 32.44
C THR A 2 16.92 5.88 33.18
N LYS A 3 17.06 6.26 34.46
CA LYS A 3 15.98 6.74 35.36
C LYS A 3 15.10 7.84 34.73
N LYS A 4 15.61 8.60 33.75
CA LYS A 4 14.89 9.62 32.97
C LYS A 4 13.87 9.05 31.98
N THR A 5 14.15 7.90 31.34
CA THR A 5 13.24 7.27 30.37
C THR A 5 12.00 6.69 31.05
N LEU A 6 12.16 6.13 32.26
CA LEU A 6 11.06 5.62 33.08
C LEU A 6 10.17 6.74 33.64
N MET A 7 10.76 7.92 33.92
CA MET A 7 10.03 9.10 34.38
C MET A 7 9.16 9.72 33.28
N LEU A 8 9.64 9.70 32.02
CA LEU A 8 8.91 10.24 30.88
C LEU A 8 7.68 9.38 30.53
N SER A 9 7.81 8.05 30.57
CA SER A 9 6.69 7.14 30.31
C SER A 9 5.63 7.22 31.42
N THR A 10 6.05 7.39 32.68
CA THR A 10 5.13 7.54 33.82
C THR A 10 4.40 8.89 33.79
N LEU A 11 5.09 9.98 33.38
CA LEU A 11 4.43 11.28 33.18
C LEU A 11 3.44 11.25 32.01
N LEU A 12 3.77 10.60 30.89
CA LEU A 12 2.84 10.45 29.76
C LEU A 12 1.54 9.74 30.19
N THR A 13 1.64 8.65 30.95
CA THR A 13 0.45 7.91 31.43
C THR A 13 -0.41 8.70 32.42
N VAL A 14 0.19 9.59 33.22
CA VAL A 14 -0.54 10.47 34.16
C VAL A 14 -1.15 11.70 33.44
N CYS A 15 -0.50 12.22 32.40
CA CYS A 15 -0.96 13.36 31.62
C CYS A 15 -2.12 13.02 30.67
N LEU A 16 -2.22 11.78 30.19
CA LEU A 16 -3.33 11.30 29.36
C LEU A 16 -4.69 11.27 30.10
N ASN A 17 -4.71 11.49 31.43
CA ASN A 17 -5.93 11.45 32.25
C ASN A 17 -6.41 12.81 32.79
N THR A 18 -5.74 13.95 32.49
CA THR A 18 -6.19 15.26 33.00
C THR A 18 -5.99 16.43 32.04
N ASN A 19 -6.98 17.34 31.99
CA ASN A 19 -7.13 18.56 31.16
C ASN A 19 -6.03 19.65 31.31
N SER A 20 -4.77 19.31 31.62
CA SER A 20 -3.71 20.27 31.98
C SER A 20 -2.56 20.40 30.98
N ILE A 21 -2.78 19.90 29.75
CA ILE A 21 -1.81 19.77 28.65
C ILE A 21 -0.95 21.04 28.42
N LEU A 22 -1.55 22.22 28.36
CA LEU A 22 -0.86 23.42 27.86
C LEU A 22 0.21 24.04 28.80
N LYS A 23 0.19 23.74 30.11
CA LYS A 23 1.13 24.38 31.06
C LYS A 23 2.38 23.58 31.35
N VAL A 24 2.31 22.25 31.22
CA VAL A 24 3.44 21.36 31.53
C VAL A 24 4.39 21.25 30.33
N GLU A 25 3.83 21.29 29.11
CA GLU A 25 4.61 21.20 27.87
C GLU A 25 5.55 22.39 27.66
N ALA A 26 5.10 23.62 27.95
CA ALA A 26 5.93 24.83 27.80
C ALA A 26 7.20 24.83 28.66
N GLN A 27 7.15 24.18 29.83
CA GLN A 27 8.29 24.13 30.75
C GLN A 27 9.29 23.02 30.39
N ILE A 28 8.82 21.88 29.88
CA ILE A 28 9.67 20.74 29.47
C ILE A 28 10.39 21.02 28.13
N ILE A 29 9.72 21.74 27.23
CA ILE A 29 10.29 22.20 25.95
C ILE A 29 11.48 23.14 26.17
N LYS A 30 11.45 23.92 27.26
CA LYS A 30 12.51 24.86 27.64
C LYS A 30 13.82 24.17 28.06
N ASP A 31 13.73 22.96 28.64
CA ASP A 31 14.85 22.32 29.34
C ASP A 31 15.50 21.13 28.60
N THR A 32 14.88 20.56 27.56
CA THR A 32 15.31 19.25 27.00
C THR A 32 15.76 19.25 25.55
N GLY A 33 15.83 20.41 24.88
CA GLY A 33 16.22 20.49 23.47
C GLY A 33 15.07 20.13 22.54
N PHE A 34 14.62 21.15 21.82
CA PHE A 34 13.49 21.25 20.89
C PHE A 34 13.40 20.16 19.80
N ARG A 35 14.49 19.43 19.55
CA ARG A 35 14.73 18.57 18.37
C ARG A 35 13.83 17.34 18.28
N ILE A 36 13.47 16.76 19.42
CA ILE A 36 12.57 15.59 19.49
C ILE A 36 11.13 16.06 19.65
N ALA A 37 10.90 17.23 20.26
CA ALA A 37 9.57 17.74 20.54
C ALA A 37 8.82 18.17 19.28
N THR A 38 9.43 18.81 18.27
CA THR A 38 8.67 19.30 17.10
C THR A 38 8.32 18.20 16.10
N LEU A 39 9.25 17.27 15.81
CA LEU A 39 8.98 16.13 14.94
C LEU A 39 8.06 15.12 15.63
N ASN A 40 8.35 14.79 16.90
CA ASN A 40 7.39 13.99 17.67
C ASN A 40 6.10 14.76 17.92
N MET A 41 6.04 16.09 17.94
CA MET A 41 4.76 16.81 18.08
C MET A 41 3.96 16.77 16.79
N LEU A 42 4.58 16.88 15.61
CA LEU A 42 3.86 16.72 14.35
C LEU A 42 3.39 15.27 14.19
N ASP A 43 4.19 14.29 14.61
CA ASP A 43 3.79 12.89 14.67
C ASP A 43 2.73 12.65 15.76
N ILE A 44 2.85 13.22 16.96
CA ILE A 44 1.85 13.16 18.05
C ILE A 44 0.57 13.90 17.66
N ILE A 45 0.66 15.00 16.91
CA ILE A 45 -0.48 15.73 16.35
C ILE A 45 -1.16 14.86 15.29
N SER A 46 -0.38 14.26 14.38
CA SER A 46 -0.86 13.35 13.34
C SER A 46 -1.53 12.12 13.96
N ASP A 47 -0.88 11.50 14.95
CA ASP A 47 -1.35 10.35 15.71
C ASP A 47 -2.56 10.69 16.57
N ASN A 48 -2.63 11.87 17.19
CA ASN A 48 -3.83 12.30 17.93
C ASN A 48 -5.00 12.68 17.01
N ILE A 49 -4.75 13.24 15.82
CA ILE A 49 -5.77 13.45 14.78
C ILE A 49 -6.33 12.10 14.31
N SER A 50 -5.44 11.13 14.11
CA SER A 50 -5.74 9.74 13.75
C SER A 50 -6.56 9.03 14.84
N MET A 51 -6.10 9.05 16.11
CA MET A 51 -6.70 8.33 17.23
C MET A 51 -8.02 8.93 17.78
N HIS A 52 -8.29 10.23 17.59
CA HIS A 52 -9.48 10.89 18.14
C HIS A 52 -10.56 11.23 17.08
N SER A 53 -10.36 10.81 15.83
CA SER A 53 -11.28 11.03 14.70
C SER A 53 -12.65 10.34 14.84
N THR A 54 -12.80 9.40 15.78
CA THR A 54 -13.97 8.51 15.82
C THR A 54 -15.12 9.01 16.70
N GLN A 55 -14.95 10.10 17.48
CA GLN A 55 -16.03 10.56 18.36
C GLN A 55 -16.19 12.07 18.63
N TYR A 56 -15.43 12.98 18.00
CA TYR A 56 -15.63 14.42 18.24
C TYR A 56 -15.65 15.26 16.96
N SER A 57 -16.62 16.18 16.97
CA SER A 57 -17.20 16.96 15.88
C SER A 57 -16.24 17.97 15.23
N LYS A 58 -16.75 18.64 14.19
CA LYS A 58 -16.31 19.95 13.64
C LYS A 58 -15.76 20.93 14.70
N GLU A 59 -16.22 20.83 15.94
CA GLU A 59 -15.82 21.64 17.10
C GLU A 59 -14.40 21.30 17.61
N CYS A 60 -13.94 20.05 17.51
CA CYS A 60 -12.55 19.66 17.78
C CYS A 60 -11.60 20.20 16.70
N MET A 61 -11.98 20.10 15.43
CA MET A 61 -11.23 20.74 14.32
C MET A 61 -11.18 22.27 14.47
N ILE A 62 -12.26 22.91 14.89
CA ILE A 62 -12.26 24.35 15.19
C ILE A 62 -11.36 24.67 16.39
N LYS A 63 -11.44 23.91 17.49
CA LYS A 63 -10.54 24.07 18.65
C LYS A 63 -9.09 23.84 18.28
N TYR A 64 -8.81 22.88 17.40
CA TYR A 64 -7.48 22.56 16.92
C TYR A 64 -6.94 23.66 16.00
N MET A 65 -7.74 24.15 15.05
CA MET A 65 -7.39 25.30 14.22
C MET A 65 -7.21 26.59 15.04
N ASN A 66 -7.95 26.75 16.13
CA ASN A 66 -7.75 27.86 17.08
C ASN A 66 -6.48 27.66 17.92
N ALA A 67 -6.16 26.42 18.34
CA ALA A 67 -4.92 26.10 19.02
C ALA A 67 -3.70 26.30 18.12
N ILE A 68 -3.78 25.95 16.83
CA ILE A 68 -2.74 26.26 15.82
C ILE A 68 -2.53 27.77 15.68
N LYS A 69 -3.62 28.56 15.70
CA LYS A 69 -3.52 30.03 15.65
C LYS A 69 -2.86 30.62 16.91
N GLU A 70 -2.99 29.97 18.05
CA GLU A 70 -2.34 30.36 19.32
C GLU A 70 -0.96 29.71 19.52
N PHE A 71 -0.59 28.73 18.68
CA PHE A 71 0.68 28.04 18.73
C PHE A 71 1.78 28.98 18.23
N PRO A 72 2.96 29.06 18.89
CA PRO A 72 4.05 29.94 18.49
C PRO A 72 4.78 29.35 17.27
N ILE A 73 4.07 29.27 16.14
CA ILE A 73 4.56 28.69 14.90
C ILE A 73 5.78 29.45 14.39
N ASP A 74 5.84 30.75 14.68
CA ASP A 74 6.97 31.63 14.38
C ASP A 74 8.24 31.19 15.11
N ASP A 75 8.17 30.74 16.37
CA ASP A 75 9.33 30.24 17.13
C ASP A 75 9.86 28.92 16.55
N VAL A 76 8.96 28.07 16.06
CA VAL A 76 9.32 26.82 15.37
C VAL A 76 10.00 27.11 14.04
N ILE A 77 9.44 28.05 13.27
CA ILE A 77 9.97 28.49 11.98
C ILE A 77 11.34 29.15 12.16
N GLU A 78 11.49 30.01 13.17
CA GLU A 78 12.76 30.66 13.49
C GLU A 78 13.83 29.63 13.86
N THR A 79 13.49 28.65 14.70
CA THR A 79 14.39 27.55 15.08
C THR A 79 14.80 26.70 13.87
N TYR A 80 13.85 26.33 13.01
CA TYR A 80 14.12 25.58 11.78
C TYR A 80 15.05 26.36 10.83
N ASN A 81 14.74 27.63 10.60
CA ASN A 81 15.52 28.49 9.70
C ASN A 81 16.91 28.80 10.28
N TYR A 82 17.04 28.87 11.60
CA TYR A 82 18.32 28.96 12.30
C TYR A 82 19.17 27.70 12.08
N ASP A 83 18.61 26.51 12.33
CA ASP A 83 19.31 25.23 12.12
C ASP A 83 19.73 25.02 10.66
N ARG A 84 18.90 25.49 9.72
CA ARG A 84 19.23 25.55 8.30
C ARG A 84 20.43 26.44 8.01
N LYS A 85 20.44 27.65 8.60
CA LYS A 85 21.50 28.65 8.41
C LYS A 85 22.86 28.17 8.93
N ILE A 86 22.87 27.32 9.97
CA ILE A 86 24.10 26.70 10.50
C ILE A 86 24.46 25.38 9.80
N GLY A 87 23.81 25.06 8.68
CA GLY A 87 24.19 23.96 7.79
C GLY A 87 23.61 22.59 8.14
N LYS A 88 22.79 22.48 9.20
CA LYS A 88 22.16 21.18 9.53
C LYS A 88 21.12 20.73 8.50
N PHE A 89 20.55 21.68 7.75
CA PHE A 89 19.50 21.45 6.75
C PHE A 89 19.75 22.26 5.47
N ALA A 90 21.01 22.49 5.10
CA ALA A 90 21.38 23.43 4.03
C ALA A 90 20.63 23.20 2.70
N ASP A 91 20.25 21.95 2.41
CA ASP A 91 19.58 21.55 1.17
C ASP A 91 18.06 21.76 1.19
N LEU A 92 17.47 22.07 2.35
CA LEU A 92 16.02 22.26 2.49
C LEU A 92 15.62 23.74 2.29
N LYS A 93 14.40 23.95 1.80
CA LYS A 93 13.83 25.29 1.66
C LYS A 93 13.44 25.86 3.03
N PRO A 94 13.49 27.19 3.24
CA PRO A 94 13.03 27.77 4.49
C PRO A 94 11.53 27.53 4.64
N LEU A 95 11.09 27.11 5.82
CA LEU A 95 9.67 27.02 6.16
C LEU A 95 9.14 28.44 6.40
N THR A 96 7.94 28.71 5.88
CA THR A 96 7.17 29.93 6.17
C THR A 96 5.91 29.55 6.92
N SER A 97 5.36 30.48 7.70
CA SER A 97 4.09 30.30 8.42
C SER A 97 2.96 29.99 7.45
N ASP A 98 2.94 30.69 6.31
CA ASP A 98 2.01 30.41 5.21
C ASP A 98 2.13 28.98 4.67
N ALA A 99 3.33 28.42 4.54
CA ALA A 99 3.51 27.06 4.05
C ALA A 99 2.97 26.01 5.04
N ILE A 100 3.15 26.24 6.35
CA ILE A 100 2.63 25.33 7.38
C ILE A 100 1.11 25.45 7.48
N VAL A 101 0.56 26.67 7.47
CA VAL A 101 -0.89 26.91 7.49
C VAL A 101 -1.56 26.32 6.26
N MET A 102 -0.99 26.49 5.06
CA MET A 102 -1.49 25.87 3.83
C MET A 102 -1.50 24.35 3.95
N LYS A 103 -0.44 23.73 4.50
CA LYS A 103 -0.38 22.28 4.70
C LYS A 103 -1.43 21.76 5.68
N LEU A 104 -1.65 22.47 6.78
CA LEU A 104 -2.69 22.14 7.76
C LEU A 104 -4.10 22.32 7.18
N CYS A 105 -4.30 23.34 6.35
CA CYS A 105 -5.54 23.52 5.60
C CYS A 105 -5.78 22.40 4.57
N GLU A 106 -4.73 21.94 3.86
CA GLU A 106 -4.80 20.78 2.96
C GLU A 106 -5.20 19.51 3.71
N ILE A 107 -4.56 19.23 4.86
CA ILE A 107 -4.90 18.09 5.72
C ILE A 107 -6.38 18.16 6.16
N ALA A 108 -6.79 19.32 6.68
CA ALA A 108 -8.17 19.53 7.13
C ALA A 108 -9.20 19.42 5.99
N GLN A 109 -8.84 19.80 4.77
CA GLN A 109 -9.68 19.62 3.58
C GLN A 109 -9.78 18.15 3.20
N GLU A 110 -8.68 17.40 3.21
CA GLU A 110 -8.70 15.98 2.88
C GLU A 110 -9.46 15.15 3.92
N SER A 111 -9.35 15.44 5.22
CA SER A 111 -10.18 14.76 6.23
C SER A 111 -11.69 15.02 6.01
N ASN A 112 -12.09 16.25 5.68
CA ASN A 112 -13.48 16.54 5.30
C ASN A 112 -13.89 15.82 4.00
N ASN A 113 -12.95 15.55 3.10
CA ASN A 113 -13.23 14.77 1.90
C ASN A 113 -13.49 13.30 2.23
N ILE A 114 -12.85 12.71 3.24
CA ILE A 114 -13.07 11.29 3.61
C ILE A 114 -14.53 11.04 3.98
N ASP A 115 -15.14 11.83 4.87
CA ASP A 115 -16.54 11.62 5.27
C ASP A 115 -17.51 11.75 4.09
N LYS A 116 -17.30 12.76 3.24
CA LYS A 116 -18.08 12.95 2.02
C LYS A 116 -17.89 11.77 1.05
N ASN A 117 -16.66 11.30 0.89
CA ASN A 117 -16.35 10.14 0.05
C ASN A 117 -16.95 8.86 0.62
N LEU A 118 -16.96 8.66 1.94
CA LEU A 118 -17.60 7.52 2.60
C LEU A 118 -19.12 7.48 2.34
N GLN A 119 -19.79 8.64 2.38
CA GLN A 119 -21.20 8.75 2.01
C GLN A 119 -21.42 8.36 0.53
N GLN A 120 -20.58 8.89 -0.36
CA GLN A 120 -20.65 8.55 -1.78
C GLN A 120 -20.37 7.07 -2.04
N VAL A 121 -19.38 6.50 -1.36
CA VAL A 121 -19.05 5.08 -1.41
C VAL A 121 -20.23 4.25 -0.94
N GLN A 122 -20.89 4.61 0.17
CA GLN A 122 -22.06 3.87 0.63
C GLN A 122 -23.17 3.84 -0.43
N LEU A 123 -23.43 4.98 -1.09
CA LEU A 123 -24.39 5.05 -2.19
C LEU A 123 -24.01 4.14 -3.36
N VAL A 124 -22.72 3.99 -3.67
CA VAL A 124 -22.25 3.05 -4.71
C VAL A 124 -22.41 1.61 -4.25
N LEU A 125 -22.00 1.28 -3.01
CA LEU A 125 -22.12 -0.06 -2.44
C LEU A 125 -23.58 -0.53 -2.39
N ASP A 126 -24.52 0.36 -2.07
CA ASP A 126 -25.95 0.03 -1.94
C ASP A 126 -26.64 -0.24 -3.29
N LYS A 127 -26.09 0.27 -4.40
CA LYS A 127 -26.63 0.04 -5.75
C LYS A 127 -26.35 -1.36 -6.29
N ASN A 128 -25.25 -1.98 -5.88
CA ASN A 128 -24.83 -3.29 -6.37
C ASN A 128 -25.19 -4.37 -5.33
N ASP A 129 -25.96 -5.39 -5.73
CA ASP A 129 -26.47 -6.42 -4.81
C ASP A 129 -25.37 -7.24 -4.12
N ILE A 130 -24.19 -7.35 -4.74
CA ILE A 130 -23.03 -8.06 -4.20
C ILE A 130 -22.38 -7.26 -3.08
N THR A 131 -22.36 -5.92 -3.21
CA THR A 131 -21.73 -5.03 -2.24
C THR A 131 -22.69 -4.42 -1.24
N ARG A 132 -24.01 -4.51 -1.48
CA ARG A 132 -25.03 -4.02 -0.57
C ARG A 132 -24.82 -4.64 0.82
N SER A 133 -25.01 -3.83 1.86
CA SER A 133 -24.79 -4.17 3.27
C SER A 133 -23.33 -4.25 3.72
N PHE A 134 -22.37 -4.02 2.83
CA PHE A 134 -20.99 -3.76 3.25
C PHE A 134 -20.88 -2.31 3.76
N PRO A 135 -20.39 -2.06 5.00
CA PRO A 135 -20.28 -0.71 5.51
C PRO A 135 -19.15 0.06 4.81
N ALA A 136 -19.42 1.25 4.27
CA ALA A 136 -18.40 2.08 3.63
C ALA A 136 -17.19 2.37 4.54
N LYS A 137 -17.42 2.54 5.84
CA LYS A 137 -16.35 2.71 6.83
C LYS A 137 -15.41 1.51 6.98
N MET A 138 -15.79 0.35 6.43
CA MET A 138 -14.98 -0.87 6.38
C MET A 138 -14.35 -1.07 4.99
N LEU A 139 -14.48 -0.13 4.05
CA LEU A 139 -13.97 -0.32 2.69
C LEU A 139 -12.43 -0.27 2.63
N TYR A 140 -11.81 0.50 3.52
CA TYR A 140 -10.35 0.61 3.65
C TYR A 140 -9.65 -0.75 3.81
N LYS A 141 -10.37 -1.71 4.37
CA LYS A 141 -9.99 -3.11 4.57
C LYS A 141 -9.69 -3.85 3.25
N LEU A 142 -10.19 -3.36 2.12
CA LEU A 142 -9.90 -3.92 0.79
C LEU A 142 -8.60 -3.38 0.19
N PHE A 143 -8.01 -2.34 0.78
CA PHE A 143 -6.91 -1.60 0.18
C PHE A 143 -5.65 -1.56 1.04
N ILE A 144 -5.80 -1.85 2.34
CA ILE A 144 -4.76 -1.72 3.36
C ILE A 144 -4.43 -3.10 3.89
N ASP A 145 -3.13 -3.36 4.03
CA ASP A 145 -2.61 -4.62 4.49
C ASP A 145 -3.11 -4.97 5.90
N GLU A 146 -3.19 -6.27 6.17
CA GLU A 146 -3.81 -6.80 7.36
C GLU A 146 -3.02 -6.46 8.65
N GLU A 147 -1.73 -6.25 8.52
CA GLU A 147 -0.90 -5.82 9.64
C GLU A 147 -1.22 -4.36 10.01
N ASP A 148 -1.45 -3.52 9.00
CA ASP A 148 -1.55 -2.07 9.15
C ASP A 148 -2.86 -1.64 9.81
N TRP A 149 -4.01 -2.04 9.28
CA TRP A 149 -5.32 -1.77 9.92
C TRP A 149 -5.51 -2.48 11.29
N LYS A 150 -4.77 -3.55 11.63
CA LYS A 150 -4.82 -4.19 12.96
C LYS A 150 -4.12 -3.31 13.99
N LEU A 151 -3.04 -2.65 13.59
CA LEU A 151 -2.27 -1.73 14.43
C LEU A 151 -2.97 -0.38 14.55
N ASN A 152 -3.46 0.15 13.42
CA ASN A 152 -3.93 1.51 13.33
C ASN A 152 -5.43 1.63 13.70
N GLY A 153 -6.23 0.58 13.50
CA GLY A 153 -7.65 0.58 13.84
C GLY A 153 -8.53 0.99 12.67
N GLU A 154 -8.96 2.25 12.60
CA GLU A 154 -9.97 2.73 11.63
C GLU A 154 -9.37 3.30 10.33
N ILE A 155 -10.20 3.72 9.38
CA ILE A 155 -9.71 4.27 8.09
C ILE A 155 -8.85 5.52 8.27
N TYR A 156 -9.19 6.38 9.23
CA TYR A 156 -8.53 7.67 9.45
C TYR A 156 -7.12 7.55 10.01
N THR A 157 -6.78 6.38 10.55
CA THR A 157 -5.49 6.13 11.18
C THR A 157 -4.45 5.63 10.17
N TYR A 158 -4.90 5.21 8.97
CA TYR A 158 -4.02 4.81 7.88
C TYR A 158 -3.94 5.91 6.82
N GLU A 159 -3.15 6.94 7.13
CA GLU A 159 -2.86 8.05 6.22
C GLU A 159 -1.34 8.32 6.22
N ASN A 160 -0.55 7.25 5.97
CA ASN A 160 0.91 7.34 5.83
C ASN A 160 1.32 8.28 4.68
N GLU A 161 0.46 8.43 3.69
CA GLU A 161 0.54 9.44 2.64
C GLU A 161 -0.73 10.28 2.65
N LEU A 162 -0.59 11.61 2.76
CA LEU A 162 -1.77 12.48 2.82
C LEU A 162 -2.55 12.41 1.50
N GLY A 163 -3.85 12.15 1.60
CA GLY A 163 -4.76 11.93 0.47
C GLY A 163 -4.95 10.46 0.10
N TYR A 164 -4.24 9.51 0.74
CA TYR A 164 -4.25 8.08 0.40
C TYR A 164 -5.65 7.46 0.52
N ALA A 165 -6.29 7.55 1.69
CA ALA A 165 -7.62 6.97 1.86
C ALA A 165 -8.65 7.68 0.96
N SER A 166 -8.57 9.00 0.89
CA SER A 166 -9.44 9.85 0.05
C SER A 166 -9.38 9.45 -1.43
N SER A 167 -8.18 9.21 -1.97
CA SER A 167 -8.01 8.82 -3.38
C SER A 167 -8.55 7.42 -3.69
N LEU A 168 -8.37 6.46 -2.79
CA LEU A 168 -8.90 5.10 -2.95
C LEU A 168 -10.42 5.03 -2.88
N LEU A 169 -11.05 5.78 -1.98
CA LEU A 169 -12.51 5.88 -1.92
C LEU A 169 -13.09 6.47 -3.22
N ARG A 170 -12.42 7.49 -3.78
CA ARG A 170 -12.79 8.05 -5.08
C ARG A 170 -12.59 7.05 -6.21
N ALA A 171 -11.47 6.32 -6.21
CA ALA A 171 -11.17 5.29 -7.20
C ALA A 171 -12.24 4.19 -7.17
N TRP A 172 -12.63 3.71 -6.00
CA TRP A 172 -13.72 2.76 -5.84
C TRP A 172 -15.03 3.25 -6.46
N CYS A 173 -15.40 4.51 -6.21
CA CYS A 173 -16.62 5.09 -6.78
C CYS A 173 -16.60 5.19 -8.31
N LYS A 174 -15.43 5.22 -8.94
CA LYS A 174 -15.24 5.36 -10.39
C LYS A 174 -14.89 4.06 -11.10
N MET A 175 -14.49 3.07 -10.34
CA MET A 175 -14.03 1.78 -10.83
C MET A 175 -15.08 1.07 -11.68
N GLU A 176 -16.33 1.03 -11.24
CA GLU A 176 -17.40 0.36 -11.99
C GLU A 176 -17.65 1.04 -13.33
N ASP A 177 -17.74 2.38 -13.37
CA ASP A 177 -17.89 3.15 -14.61
C ASP A 177 -16.75 2.83 -15.60
N ILE A 178 -15.49 2.94 -15.15
CA ILE A 178 -14.29 2.73 -15.98
C ILE A 178 -14.21 1.29 -16.51
N LEU A 179 -14.53 0.31 -15.67
CA LEU A 179 -14.38 -1.10 -16.02
C LEU A 179 -15.58 -1.68 -16.77
N SER A 180 -16.76 -1.08 -16.65
CA SER A 180 -18.01 -1.55 -17.27
C SER A 180 -17.97 -1.52 -18.80
N GLU A 181 -17.32 -0.52 -19.40
CA GLU A 181 -17.37 -0.28 -20.84
C GLU A 181 -16.35 -1.12 -21.63
N GLY A 182 -16.71 -2.32 -22.06
CA GLY A 182 -15.84 -3.14 -22.93
C GLY A 182 -14.68 -3.82 -22.19
N PRO A 183 -13.70 -4.39 -22.90
CA PRO A 183 -12.61 -5.18 -22.30
C PRO A 183 -11.69 -4.34 -21.40
N ILE A 184 -10.99 -4.97 -20.46
CA ILE A 184 -9.87 -4.31 -19.75
C ILE A 184 -8.72 -4.03 -20.73
N ASN A 185 -8.03 -2.92 -20.53
CA ASN A 185 -6.83 -2.52 -21.27
C ASN A 185 -5.95 -1.63 -20.39
N PHE A 186 -4.76 -1.28 -20.87
CA PHE A 186 -3.82 -0.48 -20.08
C PHE A 186 -4.32 0.94 -19.83
N GLN A 187 -5.08 1.53 -20.76
CA GLN A 187 -5.64 2.89 -20.57
C GLN A 187 -6.58 2.97 -19.37
N LYS A 188 -7.43 1.95 -19.17
CA LYS A 188 -8.29 1.87 -17.98
C LYS A 188 -7.50 1.72 -16.70
N ILE A 189 -6.45 0.90 -16.72
CA ILE A 189 -5.54 0.75 -15.56
C ILE A 189 -4.86 2.10 -15.26
N LYS A 190 -4.38 2.81 -16.28
CA LYS A 190 -3.78 4.15 -16.16
C LYS A 190 -4.78 5.17 -15.62
N GLU A 191 -6.05 5.11 -16.03
CA GLU A 191 -7.09 5.99 -15.50
C GLU A 191 -7.37 5.72 -14.02
N LEU A 192 -7.52 4.46 -13.62
CA LEU A 192 -7.68 4.08 -12.21
C LEU A 192 -6.47 4.51 -11.39
N HIS A 193 -5.26 4.28 -11.91
CA HIS A 193 -4.01 4.70 -11.28
C HIS A 193 -3.97 6.21 -11.04
N ARG A 194 -4.35 7.01 -12.04
CA ARG A 194 -4.43 8.48 -11.92
C ARG A 194 -5.36 8.90 -10.79
N ILE A 195 -6.47 8.19 -10.58
CA ILE A 195 -7.41 8.49 -9.49
C ILE A 195 -6.82 8.07 -8.14
N CYS A 196 -6.23 6.87 -8.06
CA CYS A 196 -5.59 6.32 -6.85
C CYS A 196 -4.42 7.18 -6.34
N THR A 197 -3.78 7.93 -7.23
CA THR A 197 -2.62 8.79 -6.90
C THR A 197 -2.97 10.29 -6.88
N HIS A 198 -4.22 10.65 -7.20
CA HIS A 198 -4.63 12.04 -7.28
C HIS A 198 -4.58 12.75 -5.92
N ASN A 199 -3.79 13.82 -5.85
CA ASN A 199 -3.54 14.62 -4.64
C ASN A 199 -2.96 13.82 -3.47
N VAL A 200 -2.32 12.68 -3.75
CA VAL A 200 -1.58 11.96 -2.72
C VAL A 200 -0.20 12.60 -2.54
N LEU A 201 0.18 12.85 -1.30
CA LEU A 201 1.45 13.47 -0.92
C LEU A 201 2.26 12.48 -0.07
N LYS A 202 3.53 12.31 -0.45
CA LYS A 202 4.51 11.55 0.34
C LYS A 202 4.82 12.27 1.65
N GLU A 203 5.45 11.56 2.59
CA GLU A 203 5.91 12.11 3.87
C GLU A 203 6.73 13.40 3.73
N ASN A 204 7.56 13.49 2.68
CA ASN A 204 8.37 14.68 2.38
C ASN A 204 7.57 15.83 1.72
N GLY A 205 6.25 15.71 1.63
CA GLY A 205 5.34 16.69 1.04
C GLY A 205 5.31 16.71 -0.50
N THR A 206 6.12 15.89 -1.18
CA THR A 206 6.08 15.80 -2.65
C THR A 206 4.84 15.05 -3.12
N LYS A 207 4.30 15.43 -4.29
CA LYS A 207 3.20 14.70 -4.91
C LYS A 207 3.68 13.32 -5.33
N LEU A 208 2.83 12.32 -5.09
CA LEU A 208 2.98 11.01 -5.68
C LEU A 208 2.93 11.15 -7.20
N LEU A 209 3.92 10.58 -7.88
CA LEU A 209 4.07 10.75 -9.33
C LEU A 209 3.06 9.84 -10.04
N PRO A 210 2.14 10.39 -10.86
CA PRO A 210 0.96 9.66 -11.33
C PRO A 210 1.12 8.98 -12.71
N SER A 211 2.27 9.07 -13.38
CA SER A 211 2.34 8.74 -14.82
C SER A 211 3.46 7.75 -15.20
N PRO A 212 3.16 6.77 -16.09
CA PRO A 212 4.16 5.95 -16.77
C PRO A 212 5.19 6.75 -17.55
N GLU A 213 4.86 7.97 -17.99
CA GLU A 213 5.80 8.85 -18.72
C GLU A 213 7.04 9.21 -17.89
N TYR A 214 7.02 8.96 -16.57
CA TYR A 214 8.17 9.09 -15.69
C TYR A 214 9.11 7.88 -15.72
N HIS A 215 8.72 6.73 -16.28
CA HIS A 215 9.63 5.59 -16.47
C HIS A 215 10.81 5.99 -17.36
N ASP A 216 10.57 6.78 -18.41
CA ASP A 216 11.64 7.24 -19.30
C ASP A 216 12.66 8.14 -18.58
N GLN A 217 12.31 8.71 -17.42
CA GLN A 217 13.19 9.50 -16.56
C GLN A 217 13.86 8.68 -15.45
N HIS A 218 13.23 7.59 -15.01
CA HIS A 218 13.71 6.72 -13.95
C HIS A 218 14.18 5.38 -14.52
N LYS A 219 15.48 5.28 -14.80
CA LYS A 219 16.13 4.11 -15.44
C LYS A 219 16.00 2.77 -14.70
N CYS A 220 15.35 2.72 -13.53
CA CYS A 220 15.22 1.50 -12.73
C CYS A 220 14.15 1.67 -11.66
N ILE A 221 13.15 0.76 -11.64
CA ILE A 221 12.26 0.58 -10.50
C ILE A 221 12.56 -0.72 -9.80
N THR A 222 12.94 -0.65 -8.53
CA THR A 222 13.29 -1.81 -7.70
C THR A 222 12.14 -2.19 -6.79
N ILE A 223 11.68 -3.43 -6.87
CA ILE A 223 10.73 -4.04 -5.93
C ILE A 223 11.47 -5.02 -5.04
N THR A 224 11.22 -5.04 -3.73
CA THR A 224 11.89 -5.99 -2.84
C THR A 224 11.01 -7.23 -2.62
N ALA A 225 11.33 -8.32 -3.30
CA ALA A 225 10.75 -9.61 -2.98
C ALA A 225 11.46 -10.25 -1.76
N ARG A 226 10.69 -10.99 -0.96
CA ARG A 226 11.14 -11.71 0.24
C ARG A 226 10.40 -13.04 0.27
N LEU A 227 11.19 -14.12 0.20
CA LEU A 227 10.65 -15.49 0.20
C LEU A 227 9.82 -15.72 1.47
N GLY A 228 8.60 -16.22 1.30
CA GLY A 228 7.66 -16.48 2.38
C GLY A 228 6.87 -15.26 2.86
N ARG A 229 7.15 -14.06 2.35
CA ARG A 229 6.33 -12.85 2.57
C ARG A 229 5.55 -12.48 1.31
N ASN A 230 6.25 -12.02 0.27
CA ASN A 230 5.65 -11.55 -0.99
C ASN A 230 6.13 -12.35 -2.22
N CYS A 231 6.90 -13.42 -2.03
CA CYS A 231 7.12 -14.41 -3.09
C CYS A 231 7.24 -15.86 -2.59
N THR A 232 6.97 -16.81 -3.49
CA THR A 232 7.25 -18.25 -3.33
C THR A 232 8.28 -18.70 -4.37
N ILE A 233 8.91 -19.87 -4.19
CA ILE A 233 9.86 -20.42 -5.19
C ILE A 233 9.14 -20.68 -6.52
N LYS A 234 7.97 -21.32 -6.46
CA LYS A 234 7.12 -21.59 -7.63
C LYS A 234 6.69 -20.31 -8.32
N GLY A 235 6.19 -19.33 -7.56
CA GLY A 235 5.75 -18.04 -8.11
C GLY A 235 6.88 -17.25 -8.75
N THR A 236 8.04 -17.19 -8.10
CA THR A 236 9.26 -16.57 -8.66
C THR A 236 9.66 -17.24 -9.97
N THR A 237 9.55 -18.57 -10.05
CA THR A 237 9.86 -19.34 -11.26
C THR A 237 8.87 -19.05 -12.39
N GLU A 238 7.57 -19.03 -12.11
CA GLU A 238 6.52 -18.68 -13.09
C GLU A 238 6.73 -17.28 -13.67
N VAL A 239 7.02 -16.33 -12.78
CA VAL A 239 7.29 -14.94 -13.10
C VAL A 239 8.55 -14.80 -13.96
N LEU A 240 9.64 -15.52 -13.64
CA LEU A 240 10.86 -15.60 -14.43
C LEU A 240 10.62 -16.12 -15.86
N LEU A 241 9.77 -17.14 -16.00
CA LEU A 241 9.42 -17.70 -17.30
C LEU A 241 8.56 -16.72 -18.11
N LEU A 242 7.63 -16.02 -17.47
CA LEU A 242 6.80 -14.99 -18.10
C LEU A 242 7.66 -13.84 -18.64
N ALA A 243 8.55 -13.36 -17.78
CA ALA A 243 9.60 -12.40 -18.08
C ALA A 243 10.42 -12.77 -19.33
N GLN A 244 10.92 -14.01 -19.37
CA GLN A 244 11.70 -14.52 -20.49
C GLN A 244 10.85 -14.59 -21.77
N ALA A 245 9.59 -15.02 -21.67
CA ALA A 245 8.66 -15.08 -22.79
C ALA A 245 8.30 -13.69 -23.33
N ALA A 246 8.27 -12.67 -22.47
CA ALA A 246 8.07 -11.27 -22.83
C ALA A 246 9.34 -10.59 -23.38
N ASN A 247 10.48 -11.30 -23.45
CA ASN A 247 11.79 -10.77 -23.85
C ASN A 247 12.26 -9.59 -22.98
N MET A 248 11.86 -9.59 -21.70
CA MET A 248 12.31 -8.61 -20.73
C MET A 248 13.78 -8.92 -20.34
N THR A 249 14.70 -7.99 -20.59
CA THR A 249 16.16 -8.30 -20.58
C THR A 249 16.89 -8.00 -19.25
N ASN A 250 16.26 -7.31 -18.30
CA ASN A 250 16.97 -6.70 -17.15
C ASN A 250 16.32 -6.99 -15.77
N ILE A 251 15.78 -8.18 -15.60
CA ILE A 251 14.78 -8.40 -14.55
C ILE A 251 15.41 -8.71 -13.18
N PHE A 252 16.68 -9.10 -13.12
CA PHE A 252 17.29 -9.50 -11.85
C PHE A 252 18.73 -9.02 -11.71
N ALA A 253 18.92 -8.01 -10.87
CA ALA A 253 20.20 -7.79 -10.22
C ALA A 253 20.19 -8.43 -8.82
N TYR A 254 20.91 -9.54 -8.66
CA TYR A 254 21.23 -10.12 -7.36
C TYR A 254 22.28 -9.26 -6.67
N ASN A 255 21.88 -8.08 -6.21
CA ASN A 255 22.87 -7.19 -5.64
C ASN A 255 23.30 -7.61 -4.24
N ASN A 256 22.62 -8.55 -3.58
CA ASN A 256 22.94 -9.02 -2.23
C ASN A 256 22.23 -10.34 -1.89
N VAL A 257 22.50 -11.44 -2.61
CA VAL A 257 22.18 -12.76 -2.04
C VAL A 257 23.27 -13.04 -1.03
N TYR A 258 22.93 -13.13 0.25
CA TYR A 258 23.87 -13.55 1.27
C TYR A 258 23.69 -15.04 1.51
N ASP A 259 24.78 -15.79 1.70
CA ASP A 259 24.70 -17.14 2.22
C ASP A 259 24.20 -17.12 3.69
N ALA A 260 24.02 -18.31 4.27
CA ALA A 260 23.60 -18.44 5.67
C ALA A 260 24.55 -17.74 6.66
N ASP A 261 25.79 -17.43 6.25
CA ASP A 261 26.80 -16.73 7.04
C ASP A 261 26.82 -15.21 6.78
N GLY A 262 25.88 -14.68 5.98
CA GLY A 262 25.84 -13.26 5.68
C GLY A 262 26.88 -12.80 4.65
N LYS A 263 27.52 -13.71 3.89
CA LYS A 263 28.51 -13.35 2.86
C LYS A 263 27.85 -13.21 1.49
N PRO A 264 28.20 -12.17 0.71
CA PRO A 264 27.61 -11.95 -0.61
C PRO A 264 27.99 -13.07 -1.58
N ILE A 265 26.99 -13.75 -2.12
CA ILE A 265 27.09 -14.75 -3.18
C ILE A 265 27.25 -14.00 -4.52
N PRO A 266 28.30 -14.28 -5.33
CA PRO A 266 28.56 -13.59 -6.58
C PRO A 266 27.41 -13.69 -7.61
N SER A 267 27.09 -12.56 -8.25
CA SER A 267 25.88 -12.29 -9.04
C SER A 267 25.78 -12.95 -10.44
N LYS A 268 26.40 -14.10 -10.67
CA LYS A 268 26.24 -14.84 -11.94
C LYS A 268 25.34 -16.05 -11.74
N ILE A 269 24.02 -15.86 -11.84
CA ILE A 269 23.09 -17.00 -11.84
C ILE A 269 22.49 -17.20 -13.23
N ARG A 270 22.72 -18.41 -13.74
CA ARG A 270 22.04 -19.09 -14.83
C ARG A 270 20.75 -19.74 -14.29
N PRO A 271 19.70 -19.89 -15.10
CA PRO A 271 18.44 -20.56 -14.75
C PRO A 271 18.56 -21.92 -14.01
N GLU A 272 19.66 -22.65 -14.16
CA GLU A 272 19.94 -23.90 -13.43
C GLU A 272 19.86 -23.81 -11.89
N LEU A 273 20.16 -22.66 -11.25
CA LEU A 273 20.17 -22.59 -9.78
C LEU A 273 18.77 -22.72 -9.16
N TYR A 274 17.72 -22.18 -9.81
CA TYR A 274 16.35 -22.37 -9.34
C TYR A 274 15.89 -23.81 -9.49
N ARG A 275 16.31 -24.48 -10.57
CA ARG A 275 16.03 -25.90 -10.80
C ARG A 275 16.66 -26.78 -9.69
N GLN A 276 17.86 -26.41 -9.24
CA GLN A 276 18.54 -27.09 -8.12
C GLN A 276 17.94 -26.78 -6.74
N LEU A 277 17.38 -25.59 -6.53
CA LEU A 277 16.70 -25.25 -5.26
C LEU A 277 15.36 -25.96 -5.13
N ASP A 278 14.61 -26.13 -6.21
CA ASP A 278 13.36 -26.91 -6.24
C ASP A 278 13.61 -28.40 -5.96
N GLU A 279 14.73 -28.95 -6.47
CA GLU A 279 15.13 -30.34 -6.21
C GLU A 279 15.61 -30.58 -4.77
N ASN A 280 16.25 -29.59 -4.13
CA ASN A 280 16.80 -29.72 -2.77
C ASN A 280 15.82 -29.29 -1.66
N ASN A 281 14.80 -28.48 -1.95
CA ASN A 281 13.78 -28.06 -0.98
C ASN A 281 12.56 -28.98 -0.91
N ARG A 282 12.68 -30.23 -1.39
CA ARG A 282 11.84 -31.33 -0.88
C ARG A 282 12.25 -31.69 0.55
N VAL A 283 12.21 -30.72 1.46
CA VAL A 283 12.19 -31.00 2.89
C VAL A 283 10.80 -31.56 3.14
N LYS A 284 10.77 -32.83 3.55
CA LYS A 284 9.53 -33.47 4.00
C LYS A 284 8.97 -32.64 5.15
N ASP A 285 7.69 -32.29 5.06
CA ASP A 285 6.86 -31.90 6.21
C ASP A 285 6.69 -33.11 7.14
N GLU A 286 7.77 -33.50 7.82
CA GLU A 286 7.73 -34.46 8.93
C GLU A 286 8.24 -33.72 10.18
N ASP A 287 7.33 -33.66 11.16
CA ASP A 287 7.47 -33.33 12.58
C ASP A 287 7.22 -31.87 13.03
N GLU A 288 5.98 -31.69 13.49
CA GLU A 288 5.58 -30.84 14.61
C GLU A 288 6.52 -31.09 15.80
N ASP A 289 7.31 -30.10 16.20
CA ASP A 289 7.58 -29.85 17.62
C ASP A 289 8.23 -28.47 17.84
N GLU A 290 7.80 -27.88 18.95
CA GLU A 290 8.02 -26.52 19.42
C GLU A 290 9.50 -26.18 19.64
N ASP A 291 10.06 -25.27 18.84
CA ASP A 291 10.98 -24.25 19.36
C ASP A 291 11.04 -23.05 18.39
N GLU A 292 10.29 -22.00 18.74
CA GLU A 292 10.35 -20.69 18.11
C GLU A 292 11.72 -20.04 18.39
N GLY A 293 12.71 -20.38 17.57
CA GLY A 293 13.96 -19.62 17.50
C GLY A 293 15.17 -20.42 17.07
N ASN A 294 15.33 -20.65 15.76
CA ASN A 294 16.63 -20.50 15.03
C ASN A 294 16.70 -21.09 13.60
N TYR A 295 15.61 -21.55 12.98
CA TYR A 295 15.63 -21.98 11.57
C TYR A 295 14.38 -21.38 10.91
N VAL A 296 14.42 -20.38 10.03
CA VAL A 296 15.03 -20.35 8.69
C VAL A 296 15.55 -18.94 8.42
N SER A 297 16.81 -18.69 8.80
CA SER A 297 17.48 -17.43 8.50
C SER A 297 17.91 -17.38 7.01
N MET A 298 17.44 -16.33 6.33
CA MET A 298 18.17 -15.62 5.26
C MET A 298 18.21 -16.23 3.86
N PHE A 299 17.05 -16.32 3.21
CA PHE A 299 16.99 -15.93 1.79
C PHE A 299 16.29 -14.59 1.66
N LYS A 300 17.01 -13.50 1.99
CA LYS A 300 16.64 -12.18 1.47
C LYS A 300 17.04 -12.15 0.01
N VAL A 301 16.25 -12.77 -0.85
CA VAL A 301 16.41 -12.55 -2.29
C VAL A 301 15.84 -11.17 -2.57
N LYS A 302 16.65 -10.13 -2.35
CA LYS A 302 16.32 -8.80 -2.86
C LYS A 302 16.43 -8.88 -4.38
N HIS A 303 15.35 -9.32 -5.01
CA HIS A 303 15.18 -9.16 -6.43
C HIS A 303 15.23 -7.65 -6.69
N VAL A 304 16.06 -7.22 -7.62
CA VAL A 304 16.01 -5.86 -8.12
C VAL A 304 15.59 -5.99 -9.55
N PHE A 305 14.30 -5.74 -9.78
CA PHE A 305 13.81 -5.50 -11.13
C PHE A 305 14.51 -4.24 -11.64
N ILE A 306 15.16 -4.33 -12.78
CA ILE A 306 15.64 -3.16 -13.50
C ILE A 306 14.82 -3.17 -14.77
N ASN A 307 13.67 -2.50 -14.76
CA ASN A 307 12.95 -2.30 -16.00
C ASN A 307 13.71 -1.23 -16.82
N ASN A 308 14.64 -1.66 -17.68
CA ASN A 308 15.26 -0.80 -18.70
C ASN A 308 14.37 -0.71 -19.96
N GLU A 309 13.15 -1.24 -19.90
CA GLU A 309 12.21 -1.13 -21.00
C GLU A 309 11.72 0.30 -21.14
N THR A 310 11.42 0.65 -22.39
CA THR A 310 10.77 1.93 -22.67
C THR A 310 9.35 1.90 -22.12
N SER A 311 8.77 3.07 -21.85
CA SER A 311 7.35 3.16 -21.50
C SER A 311 6.45 2.45 -22.54
N GLU A 312 6.83 2.43 -23.82
CA GLU A 312 6.09 1.71 -24.88
C GLU A 312 6.11 0.19 -24.74
N ASP A 313 7.22 -0.40 -24.31
CA ASP A 313 7.36 -1.85 -24.17
C ASP A 313 6.55 -2.33 -22.97
N ILE A 314 6.60 -1.61 -21.85
CA ILE A 314 5.74 -1.84 -20.67
C ILE A 314 4.26 -1.80 -21.07
N ILE A 315 3.85 -0.79 -21.85
CA ILE A 315 2.46 -0.68 -22.34
C ILE A 315 2.08 -1.92 -23.15
N LYS A 316 2.91 -2.35 -24.11
CA LYS A 316 2.64 -3.52 -24.95
C LYS A 316 2.52 -4.80 -24.12
N VAL A 317 3.41 -4.99 -23.14
CA VAL A 317 3.39 -6.15 -22.25
C VAL A 317 2.10 -6.19 -21.43
N VAL A 318 1.72 -5.08 -20.79
CA VAL A 318 0.49 -5.01 -19.98
C VAL A 318 -0.78 -5.15 -20.84
N GLU A 319 -0.81 -4.58 -22.06
CA GLU A 319 -1.89 -4.82 -23.02
C GLU A 319 -2.00 -6.30 -23.40
N GLY A 320 -0.86 -6.99 -23.58
CA GLY A 320 -0.82 -8.43 -23.78
C GLY A 320 -1.48 -9.21 -22.64
N TYR A 321 -1.21 -8.84 -21.39
CA TYR A 321 -1.86 -9.45 -20.23
C TYR A 321 -3.37 -9.19 -20.20
N CYS A 322 -3.81 -7.97 -20.53
CA CYS A 322 -5.23 -7.64 -20.64
C CYS A 322 -5.93 -8.49 -21.72
N GLY A 323 -5.30 -8.67 -22.88
CA GLY A 323 -5.82 -9.54 -23.95
C GLY A 323 -5.90 -11.02 -23.55
N ASN A 324 -4.90 -11.52 -22.82
CA ASN A 324 -4.91 -12.89 -22.29
C ASN A 324 -6.05 -13.10 -21.28
N TYR A 325 -6.28 -12.13 -20.39
CA TYR A 325 -7.40 -12.14 -19.45
C TYR A 325 -8.75 -12.27 -20.16
N GLU A 326 -9.01 -11.41 -21.17
CA GLU A 326 -10.27 -11.45 -21.92
C GLU A 326 -10.46 -12.76 -22.69
N THR A 327 -9.38 -13.30 -23.25
CA THR A 327 -9.38 -14.62 -23.90
C THR A 327 -9.74 -15.72 -22.91
N SER A 328 -9.15 -15.71 -21.72
CA SER A 328 -9.45 -16.67 -20.64
C SER A 328 -10.90 -16.57 -20.15
N LEU A 329 -11.44 -15.35 -20.02
CA LEU A 329 -12.85 -15.14 -19.70
C LEU A 329 -13.78 -15.68 -20.78
N GLN A 330 -13.49 -15.40 -22.05
CA GLN A 330 -14.30 -15.88 -23.17
C GLN A 330 -14.35 -17.41 -23.19
N LYS A 331 -13.19 -18.07 -23.07
CA LYS A 331 -13.08 -19.54 -22.99
C LYS A 331 -13.89 -20.11 -21.83
N THR A 332 -13.77 -19.50 -20.64
CA THR A 332 -14.50 -19.91 -19.44
C THR A 332 -16.02 -19.79 -19.61
N ARG A 333 -16.49 -18.68 -20.20
CA ARG A 333 -17.92 -18.41 -20.44
C ARG A 333 -18.51 -19.39 -21.44
N SER A 334 -17.82 -19.62 -22.56
CA SER A 334 -18.28 -20.51 -23.65
C SER A 334 -18.22 -22.00 -23.29
N ASN A 335 -17.46 -22.39 -22.27
CA ASN A 335 -17.35 -23.79 -21.88
C ASN A 335 -18.64 -24.24 -21.16
N THR A 336 -19.46 -25.05 -21.85
CA THR A 336 -20.72 -25.59 -21.32
C THR A 336 -20.51 -26.78 -20.37
N MET A 337 -19.31 -27.35 -20.32
CA MET A 337 -18.99 -28.50 -19.45
C MET A 337 -18.61 -28.06 -18.03
N LEU A 338 -18.30 -26.78 -17.81
CA LEU A 338 -17.98 -26.27 -16.48
C LEU A 338 -19.24 -25.98 -15.68
N THR A 339 -19.27 -26.46 -14.45
CA THR A 339 -20.25 -26.06 -13.43
C THR A 339 -20.12 -24.57 -13.10
N LYS A 340 -21.13 -24.00 -12.44
CA LYS A 340 -21.09 -22.61 -11.98
C LYS A 340 -19.85 -22.34 -11.12
N GLN A 341 -19.56 -23.20 -10.15
CA GLN A 341 -18.39 -23.03 -9.27
C GLN A 341 -17.08 -23.07 -10.04
N GLN A 342 -16.91 -24.04 -10.95
CA GLN A 342 -15.69 -24.12 -11.77
C GLN A 342 -15.50 -22.90 -12.66
N LYS A 343 -16.59 -22.30 -13.17
CA LYS A 343 -16.51 -21.02 -13.90
C LYS A 343 -16.04 -19.88 -13.00
N GLN A 344 -16.54 -19.81 -11.77
CA GLN A 344 -16.09 -18.81 -10.80
C GLN A 344 -14.61 -18.98 -10.46
N ASP A 345 -14.15 -20.21 -10.22
CA ASP A 345 -12.75 -20.50 -9.93
C ASP A 345 -11.85 -20.09 -11.10
N LYS A 346 -12.25 -20.37 -12.35
CA LYS A 346 -11.51 -19.95 -13.54
C LYS A 346 -11.50 -18.44 -13.77
N ILE A 347 -12.54 -17.74 -13.35
CA ILE A 347 -12.58 -16.26 -13.36
C ILE A 347 -11.61 -15.70 -12.32
N ILE A 348 -11.57 -16.27 -11.12
CA ILE A 348 -10.63 -15.87 -10.06
C ILE A 348 -9.20 -16.12 -10.54
N GLU A 349 -8.91 -17.29 -11.10
CA GLU A 349 -7.60 -17.64 -11.69
C GLU A 349 -7.15 -16.61 -12.73
N ALA A 350 -7.98 -16.29 -13.72
CA ALA A 350 -7.66 -15.30 -14.74
C ALA A 350 -7.45 -13.89 -14.14
N THR A 351 -8.26 -13.51 -13.15
CA THR A 351 -8.14 -12.20 -12.48
C THR A 351 -6.85 -12.12 -11.67
N SER A 352 -6.51 -13.18 -10.93
CA SER A 352 -5.28 -13.26 -10.15
C SER A 352 -4.04 -13.23 -11.04
N GLU A 353 -4.08 -13.93 -12.17
CA GLU A 353 -2.99 -13.92 -13.16
C GLU A 353 -2.77 -12.53 -13.76
N LEU A 354 -3.84 -11.83 -14.16
CA LEU A 354 -3.72 -10.46 -14.66
C LEU A 354 -3.10 -9.53 -13.60
N CYS A 355 -3.61 -9.55 -12.37
CA CYS A 355 -3.12 -8.68 -11.30
C CYS A 355 -1.64 -8.96 -11.00
N ARG A 356 -1.26 -10.25 -10.83
CA ARG A 356 0.13 -10.66 -10.60
C ARG A 356 1.06 -10.16 -11.70
N ASN A 357 0.69 -10.39 -12.96
CA ASN A 357 1.54 -10.02 -14.09
C ASN A 357 1.69 -8.49 -14.22
N VAL A 358 0.63 -7.72 -13.91
CA VAL A 358 0.68 -6.25 -13.85
C VAL A 358 1.55 -5.78 -12.68
N SER A 359 1.36 -6.34 -11.48
CA SER A 359 2.12 -6.03 -10.27
C SER A 359 3.62 -6.24 -10.51
N PHE A 360 3.95 -7.39 -11.09
CA PHE A 360 5.31 -7.76 -11.47
C PHE A 360 5.96 -6.78 -12.46
N THR A 361 5.21 -6.34 -13.48
CA THR A 361 5.72 -5.41 -14.50
C THR A 361 5.92 -4.01 -13.94
N HIS A 362 5.19 -3.69 -12.87
CA HIS A 362 5.27 -2.44 -12.12
C HIS A 362 5.20 -1.21 -13.06
N PRO A 363 4.10 -1.08 -13.83
CA PRO A 363 4.00 -0.14 -14.94
C PRO A 363 3.96 1.34 -14.51
N PHE A 364 3.86 1.63 -13.21
CA PHE A 364 3.92 2.98 -12.67
C PHE A 364 5.13 3.15 -11.75
N VAL A 365 5.64 4.39 -11.63
CA VAL A 365 6.78 4.69 -10.75
C VAL A 365 6.46 4.42 -9.28
N ASP A 366 5.20 4.65 -8.90
CA ASP A 366 4.69 4.46 -7.55
C ASP A 366 3.20 4.10 -7.63
N GLY A 367 2.56 3.75 -6.52
CA GLY A 367 1.11 3.54 -6.44
C GLY A 367 0.57 2.29 -7.17
N ASN A 368 1.43 1.33 -7.49
CA ASN A 368 1.02 0.08 -8.16
C ASN A 368 0.07 -0.74 -7.28
N SER A 369 0.46 -1.07 -6.04
CA SER A 369 -0.36 -1.91 -5.15
C SER A 369 -1.76 -1.32 -4.88
N ARG A 370 -1.86 0.00 -4.76
CA ARG A 370 -3.16 0.72 -4.66
C ARG A 370 -4.05 0.51 -5.88
N THR A 371 -3.44 0.65 -7.05
CA THR A 371 -4.12 0.47 -8.34
C THR A 371 -4.55 -0.97 -8.48
N GLU A 372 -3.69 -1.91 -8.08
CA GLU A 372 -3.96 -3.33 -8.09
C GLU A 372 -5.15 -3.72 -7.21
N CYS A 373 -5.24 -3.21 -5.98
CA CYS A 373 -6.40 -3.44 -5.11
C CYS A 373 -7.72 -3.03 -5.79
N ILE A 374 -7.74 -1.89 -6.49
CA ILE A 374 -8.90 -1.39 -7.22
C ILE A 374 -9.18 -2.26 -8.46
N VAL A 375 -8.16 -2.58 -9.25
CA VAL A 375 -8.31 -3.42 -10.45
C VAL A 375 -8.82 -4.82 -10.09
N LEU A 376 -8.22 -5.48 -9.10
CA LEU A 376 -8.63 -6.80 -8.63
C LEU A 376 -10.11 -6.83 -8.26
N ASN A 377 -10.53 -5.96 -7.35
CA ASN A 377 -11.90 -5.94 -6.85
C ASN A 377 -12.90 -5.50 -7.92
N GLY A 378 -12.52 -4.57 -8.79
CA GLY A 378 -13.34 -4.12 -9.91
C GLY A 378 -13.58 -5.20 -10.95
N LEU A 379 -12.56 -5.98 -11.27
CA LEU A 379 -12.68 -7.12 -12.16
C LEU A 379 -13.54 -8.22 -11.54
N LEU A 380 -13.37 -8.54 -10.25
CA LEU A 380 -14.24 -9.50 -9.56
C LEU A 380 -15.72 -9.07 -9.62
N LEU A 381 -16.01 -7.81 -9.30
CA LEU A 381 -17.36 -7.25 -9.34
C LEU A 381 -17.95 -7.26 -10.75
N LYS A 382 -17.17 -6.89 -11.77
CA LYS A 382 -17.57 -6.94 -13.18
C LYS A 382 -18.01 -8.36 -13.62
N GLN A 383 -17.46 -9.40 -12.99
CA GLN A 383 -17.83 -10.79 -13.25
C GLN A 383 -18.92 -11.34 -12.32
N GLY A 384 -19.54 -10.49 -11.50
CA GLY A 384 -20.57 -10.89 -10.56
C GLY A 384 -20.04 -11.69 -9.36
N LEU A 385 -18.77 -11.50 -9.00
CA LEU A 385 -18.14 -12.09 -7.81
C LEU A 385 -17.98 -11.04 -6.70
N SER A 386 -17.89 -11.50 -5.46
CA SER A 386 -17.63 -10.59 -4.35
C SER A 386 -16.21 -10.04 -4.37
N PRO A 387 -16.00 -8.81 -3.86
CA PRO A 387 -14.68 -8.30 -3.52
C PRO A 387 -13.92 -9.24 -2.57
N ALA A 388 -12.61 -9.05 -2.50
CA ALA A 388 -11.69 -9.82 -1.67
C ALA A 388 -10.85 -8.90 -0.78
N ILE A 389 -10.86 -9.14 0.53
CA ILE A 389 -9.95 -8.52 1.49
C ILE A 389 -8.65 -9.33 1.49
N ILE A 390 -7.59 -8.78 0.91
CA ILE A 390 -6.29 -9.46 0.78
C ILE A 390 -5.42 -9.06 1.98
N PRO A 391 -4.87 -10.02 2.75
CA PRO A 391 -4.04 -9.70 3.91
C PRO A 391 -2.75 -8.94 3.62
N ASP A 392 -2.08 -9.21 2.50
CA ASP A 392 -0.92 -8.44 2.05
C ASP A 392 -1.04 -8.38 0.54
N ILE A 393 -1.28 -7.20 -0.03
CA ILE A 393 -1.45 -7.09 -1.49
C ILE A 393 -0.14 -7.38 -2.24
N ASN A 394 1.01 -7.23 -1.58
CA ASN A 394 2.31 -7.41 -2.23
C ASN A 394 2.58 -8.89 -2.58
N VAL A 395 1.78 -9.84 -2.10
CA VAL A 395 1.86 -11.26 -2.52
C VAL A 395 1.73 -11.44 -4.04
N PHE A 396 1.05 -10.53 -4.73
CA PHE A 396 0.92 -10.53 -6.18
C PHE A 396 2.23 -10.25 -6.93
N GLU A 397 3.29 -9.84 -6.23
CA GLU A 397 4.60 -9.60 -6.86
C GLU A 397 5.36 -10.91 -7.17
N GLY A 398 5.04 -12.02 -6.49
CA GLY A 398 5.85 -13.23 -6.62
C GLY A 398 5.25 -14.55 -6.12
N TYR A 399 3.97 -14.60 -5.77
CA TYR A 399 3.28 -15.86 -5.50
C TYR A 399 2.82 -16.55 -6.80
N ASP A 400 2.70 -17.87 -6.76
CA ASP A 400 2.15 -18.65 -7.88
C ASP A 400 0.63 -18.51 -7.96
N ILE A 401 0.08 -18.71 -9.17
CA ILE A 401 -1.34 -18.46 -9.43
C ILE A 401 -2.26 -19.28 -8.54
N GLU A 402 -1.93 -20.55 -8.29
CA GLU A 402 -2.75 -21.45 -7.47
C GLU A 402 -2.87 -20.92 -6.04
N THR A 403 -1.75 -20.51 -5.44
CA THR A 403 -1.75 -19.88 -4.11
C THR A 403 -2.54 -18.56 -4.11
N LEU A 404 -2.37 -17.72 -5.14
CA LEU A 404 -3.11 -16.46 -5.25
C LEU A 404 -4.63 -16.68 -5.37
N VAL A 405 -5.08 -17.72 -6.07
CA VAL A 405 -6.50 -18.09 -6.16
C VAL A 405 -7.07 -18.40 -4.77
N GLU A 406 -6.36 -19.17 -3.96
CA GLU A 406 -6.81 -19.50 -2.60
C GLU A 406 -6.77 -18.29 -1.66
N ILE A 407 -5.78 -17.40 -1.80
CA ILE A 407 -5.75 -16.11 -1.10
C ILE A 407 -6.97 -15.27 -1.47
N VAL A 408 -7.30 -15.12 -2.75
CA VAL A 408 -8.47 -14.34 -3.19
C VAL A 408 -9.77 -14.97 -2.68
N LYS A 409 -9.94 -16.29 -2.78
CA LYS A 409 -11.14 -16.99 -2.24
C LYS A 409 -11.27 -16.80 -0.73
N THR A 410 -10.15 -16.85 0.01
CA THR A 410 -10.14 -16.58 1.45
C THR A 410 -10.52 -15.14 1.73
N GLY A 411 -9.95 -14.19 0.98
CA GLY A 411 -10.31 -12.77 1.07
C GLY A 411 -11.78 -12.49 0.74
N GLN A 412 -12.38 -13.23 -0.19
CA GLN A 412 -13.82 -13.17 -0.47
C GLN A 412 -14.64 -13.66 0.73
N LYS A 413 -14.24 -14.75 1.39
CA LYS A 413 -14.89 -15.20 2.63
C LYS A 413 -14.77 -14.15 3.73
N THR A 414 -13.59 -13.55 3.91
CA THR A 414 -13.35 -12.46 4.87
C THR A 414 -14.25 -11.26 4.56
N TYR A 415 -14.35 -10.85 3.30
CA TYR A 415 -15.26 -9.79 2.87
C TYR A 415 -16.71 -10.06 3.27
N GLN A 416 -17.21 -11.29 3.07
CA GLN A 416 -18.58 -11.66 3.46
C GLN A 416 -18.82 -11.60 4.97
N GLN A 417 -17.80 -11.81 5.81
CA GLN A 417 -17.92 -11.69 7.27
C GLN A 417 -18.16 -10.25 7.73
N TYR A 418 -17.66 -9.26 6.98
CA TYR A 418 -17.85 -7.84 7.27
C TYR A 418 -19.16 -7.26 6.72
N ARG A 419 -19.87 -7.99 5.85
CA ARG A 419 -21.22 -7.60 5.44
C ARG A 419 -22.16 -7.77 6.62
N LYS A 420 -22.88 -6.70 6.97
CA LYS A 420 -23.97 -6.81 7.94
C LYS A 420 -25.07 -7.67 7.31
N ARG A 421 -25.52 -8.68 8.05
CA ARG A 421 -26.69 -9.47 7.65
C ARG A 421 -27.96 -8.66 7.81
#